data_AF-V5GYF7-F1
#
_entry.id   AF-V5GYF7-F1
#
_cell.length_a   1.000
_cell.length_b   1.000
_cell.length_c   1.000
_cell.angle_alpha   90.00
_cell.angle_beta   90.00
_cell.angle_gamma   90.00
#
_symmetry.space_group_name_H-M   'P 1'
#
loop_
_entity.id
_entity.type
_entity.pdbx_description
1 polymer ?
#
loop_
_entity_poly.entity_id
_entity_poly.type
_entity_poly.pdbx_seq_one_letter_code
_entity_poly.pdbx_strand_id
1 'polypeptide(L)'
;MLTLLHMFALTQFGCGRRGFQRNLMKRTPKGNHWGDLRARLEVAIKQVMELASKQEPVCVDSDYTSDSEDTPVVLCNEKLTTAVRKDLASALRDLIQHGLMQLGQSSSLVPLGCLSLRSANAPSLLHAWDLVLRYYEIKNGDQFNASPARKLSESFNLDVIGGTSETPKHALLATIHNIISSHTPLKRSYDSHFKAFVCAALNEKRLTSWLRLMFKCRPLVERYYVHWSYVRKTGFEDALRSLDSLAAFDFDLPVDLAIRQLQNMKDAF
;
A
#
# COMPACT_ATOMS: atom_id res chain seq x y z
N MET A 1 8.21 45.67 56.45
CA MET A 1 6.81 45.17 56.45
C MET A 1 6.32 45.23 55.01
N LEU A 2 6.53 44.19 54.20
CA LEU A 2 5.77 42.93 54.11
C LEU A 2 4.25 43.12 53.96
N THR A 3 3.69 42.39 52.98
CA THR A 3 2.28 42.26 52.56
C THR A 3 1.85 43.36 51.58
N LEU A 4 1.70 43.08 50.28
CA LEU A 4 0.59 42.29 49.71
C LEU A 4 1.04 41.51 48.45
N LEU A 5 2.01 40.62 48.63
CA LEU A 5 2.43 39.62 47.65
C LEU A 5 1.52 38.38 47.73
N HIS A 6 0.20 38.56 47.74
CA HIS A 6 -0.80 37.49 47.83
C HIS A 6 -2.02 37.73 46.91
N MET A 7 -1.78 37.89 45.62
CA MET A 7 -2.80 37.75 44.57
C MET A 7 -2.28 36.86 43.43
N PHE A 8 -1.60 35.76 43.78
CA PHE A 8 -1.12 34.74 42.85
C PHE A 8 -1.25 33.31 43.40
N ALA A 9 -2.26 33.05 44.23
CA ALA A 9 -2.39 31.77 44.93
C ALA A 9 -3.78 31.13 44.94
N LEU A 10 -4.75 31.54 44.10
CA LEU A 10 -6.10 30.94 44.11
C LEU A 10 -6.76 30.76 42.72
N THR A 11 -6.04 30.24 41.73
CA THR A 11 -6.67 29.67 40.52
C THR A 11 -6.21 28.25 40.21
N GLN A 12 -5.80 27.51 41.24
CA GLN A 12 -5.92 26.06 41.25
C GLN A 12 -7.26 25.69 41.90
N PHE A 13 -8.04 24.88 41.19
CA PHE A 13 -9.31 24.21 41.56
C PHE A 13 -10.58 24.70 40.84
N GLY A 14 -10.99 23.92 39.85
CA GLY A 14 -12.40 23.52 39.72
C GLY A 14 -13.13 23.90 38.43
N CYS A 15 -12.98 23.09 37.36
CA CYS A 15 -14.11 22.33 36.80
C CYS A 15 -13.68 21.50 35.57
N GLY A 16 -14.03 20.21 35.62
CA GLY A 16 -13.60 19.20 34.68
C GLY A 16 -14.24 19.31 33.30
N ARG A 17 -13.38 19.20 32.29
CA ARG A 17 -13.59 18.28 31.16
C ARG A 17 -12.25 17.62 30.92
N ARG A 18 -12.06 16.40 31.45
CA ARG A 18 -11.01 15.50 30.97
C ARG A 18 -11.37 15.16 29.52
N GLY A 19 -10.99 16.03 28.59
CA GLY A 19 -10.87 15.64 27.19
C GLY A 19 -9.92 14.46 27.19
N PHE A 20 -10.43 13.30 26.84
CA PHE A 20 -9.69 12.05 26.75
C PHE A 20 -8.48 12.28 25.84
N GLN A 21 -7.32 12.58 26.42
CA GLN A 21 -6.04 12.47 25.73
C GLN A 21 -5.86 10.98 25.44
N ARG A 22 -6.34 10.58 24.26
CA ARG A 22 -6.30 9.22 23.77
C ARG A 22 -4.83 8.82 23.59
N ASN A 23 -4.25 8.26 24.65
CA ASN A 23 -3.06 7.41 24.68
C ASN A 23 -2.00 7.69 23.60
N LEU A 24 -1.45 8.91 23.54
CA LEU A 24 -0.39 9.21 22.58
C LEU A 24 0.92 8.46 22.86
N MET A 25 1.10 7.89 24.05
CA MET A 25 2.24 7.05 24.39
C MET A 25 1.92 6.16 25.60
N LYS A 26 1.17 5.05 25.42
CA LYS A 26 1.42 3.88 26.28
C LYS A 26 2.75 3.27 25.83
N ARG A 27 3.85 3.87 26.31
CA ARG A 27 5.19 3.30 26.35
C ARG A 27 5.10 1.95 27.07
N THR A 28 4.86 0.92 26.29
CA THR A 28 5.04 -0.48 26.62
C THR A 28 5.78 -1.09 25.43
N PRO A 29 6.60 -2.14 25.63
CA PRO A 29 7.26 -2.85 24.53
C PRO A 29 6.27 -3.53 23.54
N LYS A 30 4.96 -3.29 23.67
CA LYS A 30 3.88 -3.75 22.80
C LYS A 30 3.50 -2.78 21.66
N GLY A 31 3.97 -1.52 21.67
CA GLY A 31 3.61 -0.52 20.64
C GLY A 31 4.51 -0.49 19.39
N ASN A 32 5.73 -1.01 19.50
CA ASN A 32 6.73 -1.05 18.41
C ASN A 32 6.96 -2.47 17.88
N HIS A 33 6.09 -3.41 18.25
CA HIS A 33 6.24 -4.82 17.93
C HIS A 33 5.54 -5.12 16.61
N TRP A 34 6.34 -5.29 15.56
CA TRP A 34 5.87 -5.71 14.24
C TRP A 34 5.64 -7.23 14.16
N GLY A 35 5.95 -8.01 15.20
CA GLY A 35 5.81 -9.47 15.15
C GLY A 35 4.37 -9.94 14.92
N ASP A 36 3.37 -9.26 15.48
CA ASP A 36 1.95 -9.59 15.24
C ASP A 36 1.54 -9.27 13.78
N LEU A 37 2.04 -8.16 13.24
CA LEU A 37 1.83 -7.78 11.84
C LEU A 37 2.51 -8.77 10.89
N ARG A 38 3.73 -9.19 11.24
CA ARG A 38 4.51 -10.18 10.51
C ARG A 38 3.85 -11.57 10.57
N ALA A 39 3.33 -11.98 11.71
CA ALA A 39 2.58 -13.23 11.85
C ALA A 39 1.28 -13.20 11.03
N ARG A 40 0.55 -12.08 11.04
CA ARG A 40 -0.64 -11.90 10.21
C ARG A 40 -0.32 -12.01 8.72
N LEU A 41 0.80 -11.43 8.28
CA LEU A 41 1.26 -11.57 6.90
C LEU A 41 1.52 -13.05 6.55
N GLU A 42 2.20 -13.81 7.41
CA GLU A 42 2.44 -15.24 7.15
C GLU A 42 1.16 -16.06 7.05
N VAL A 43 0.19 -15.80 7.92
CA VAL A 43 -1.11 -16.49 7.87
C VAL A 43 -1.80 -16.19 6.54
N ALA A 44 -1.81 -14.92 6.11
CA ALA A 44 -2.42 -14.53 4.85
C ALA A 44 -1.70 -15.13 3.63
N ILE A 45 -0.36 -15.18 3.63
CA ILE A 45 0.42 -15.83 2.57
C ILE A 45 0.05 -17.32 2.48
N LYS A 46 0.04 -18.03 3.61
CA LYS A 46 -0.31 -19.46 3.64
C LYS A 46 -1.73 -19.72 3.15
N GLN A 47 -2.69 -18.89 3.56
CA GLN A 47 -4.08 -18.98 3.11
C GLN A 47 -4.20 -18.77 1.60
N VAL A 48 -3.49 -17.78 1.03
CA VAL A 48 -3.48 -17.54 -0.42
C VAL A 48 -2.83 -18.71 -1.15
N MET A 49 -1.71 -19.25 -0.66
CA MET A 49 -1.07 -20.43 -1.25
C MET A 49 -1.99 -21.65 -1.24
N GLU A 50 -2.69 -21.90 -0.14
CA GLU A 50 -3.63 -23.02 -0.02
C GLU A 50 -4.79 -22.88 -1.02
N LEU A 51 -5.34 -21.67 -1.18
CA LEU A 51 -6.41 -21.41 -2.14
C LEU A 51 -5.93 -21.48 -3.59
N ALA A 52 -4.73 -20.96 -3.89
CA ALA A 52 -4.14 -21.01 -5.22
C ALA A 52 -3.78 -22.45 -5.63
N SER A 53 -3.32 -23.29 -4.69
CA SER A 53 -3.04 -24.71 -4.97
C SER A 53 -4.29 -25.53 -5.30
N LYS A 54 -5.47 -25.05 -4.89
CA LYS A 54 -6.78 -25.67 -5.19
C LYS A 54 -7.37 -25.20 -6.51
N GLN A 55 -6.77 -24.19 -7.16
CA GLN A 55 -7.11 -23.86 -8.55
C GLN A 55 -6.49 -24.94 -9.43
N GLU A 56 -7.25 -25.97 -9.79
CA GLU A 56 -6.79 -26.90 -10.81
C GLU A 56 -6.62 -26.16 -12.14
N PRO A 57 -5.56 -26.45 -12.90
CA PRO A 57 -5.39 -25.91 -14.23
C PRO A 57 -6.54 -26.37 -15.11
N VAL A 58 -7.14 -25.44 -15.86
CA VAL A 58 -8.14 -25.77 -16.89
C VAL A 58 -7.48 -26.74 -17.87
N CYS A 59 -7.86 -28.02 -17.80
CA CYS A 59 -7.48 -29.02 -18.80
C CYS A 59 -8.21 -28.65 -20.09
N VAL A 60 -7.52 -27.94 -21.00
CA VAL A 60 -7.98 -27.72 -22.37
C VAL A 60 -7.66 -28.98 -23.17
N ASP A 61 -8.37 -30.07 -22.88
CA ASP A 61 -8.59 -31.16 -23.83
C ASP A 61 -9.63 -32.14 -23.28
N SER A 62 -10.92 -31.86 -23.50
CA SER A 62 -11.86 -32.95 -23.81
C SER A 62 -13.12 -32.35 -24.44
N ASP A 63 -13.37 -32.68 -25.70
CA ASP A 63 -14.68 -32.66 -26.35
C ASP A 63 -15.62 -33.68 -25.67
N TYR A 64 -15.96 -33.48 -24.40
CA TYR A 64 -16.90 -34.33 -23.69
C TYR A 64 -17.99 -33.49 -23.05
N THR A 65 -19.18 -33.58 -23.63
CA THR A 65 -20.41 -32.99 -23.13
C THR A 65 -20.72 -33.58 -21.75
N SER A 66 -20.58 -32.80 -20.68
CA SER A 66 -21.03 -33.18 -19.34
C SER A 66 -21.72 -32.00 -18.66
N ASP A 67 -23.04 -32.10 -18.53
CA ASP A 67 -23.96 -31.10 -17.99
C ASP A 67 -23.87 -30.96 -16.45
N SER A 68 -22.69 -30.70 -15.89
CA SER A 68 -22.55 -30.58 -14.43
C SER A 68 -21.32 -29.81 -13.92
N GLU A 69 -20.90 -28.66 -14.48
CA GLU A 69 -19.53 -28.17 -14.18
C GLU A 69 -19.32 -26.65 -14.01
N ASP A 70 -20.35 -25.79 -13.80
CA ASP A 70 -20.10 -24.33 -13.68
C ASP A 70 -19.76 -23.82 -12.26
N THR A 71 -19.73 -24.69 -11.24
CA THR A 71 -19.77 -24.27 -9.82
C THR A 71 -18.43 -24.23 -9.04
N PRO A 72 -17.34 -24.97 -9.37
CA PRO A 72 -16.12 -24.96 -8.54
C PRO A 72 -15.13 -23.83 -8.86
N VAL A 73 -14.91 -23.51 -10.15
CA VAL A 73 -13.84 -22.58 -10.58
C VAL A 73 -14.17 -21.12 -10.24
N VAL A 74 -15.41 -20.69 -10.51
CA VAL A 74 -15.88 -19.32 -10.24
C VAL A 74 -15.83 -19.01 -8.73
N LEU A 75 -16.30 -19.95 -7.89
CA LEU A 75 -16.30 -19.80 -6.44
C LEU A 75 -14.87 -19.79 -5.85
N CYS A 76 -13.96 -20.59 -6.40
CA CYS A 76 -12.56 -20.59 -5.98
C CYS A 76 -11.87 -19.26 -6.33
N ASN A 77 -12.16 -18.68 -7.50
CA ASN A 77 -11.63 -17.37 -7.87
C ASN A 77 -12.18 -16.24 -6.97
N GLU A 78 -13.46 -16.28 -6.58
CA GLU A 78 -14.03 -15.32 -5.63
C GLU A 78 -13.40 -15.40 -4.23
N LYS A 79 -13.21 -16.62 -3.71
CA LYS A 79 -12.55 -16.86 -2.42
C LYS A 79 -11.09 -16.41 -2.44
N LEU A 80 -10.36 -16.74 -3.51
CA LEU A 80 -8.99 -16.31 -3.70
C LEU A 80 -8.87 -14.80 -3.80
N THR A 81 -9.70 -14.17 -4.62
CA THR A 81 -9.78 -12.71 -4.76
C THR A 81 -10.07 -12.05 -3.41
N THR A 82 -10.97 -12.62 -2.61
CA THR A 82 -11.29 -12.14 -1.27
C THR A 82 -10.09 -12.28 -0.34
N ALA A 83 -9.43 -13.44 -0.30
CA ALA A 83 -8.25 -13.68 0.53
C ALA A 83 -7.10 -12.72 0.18
N VAL A 84 -6.84 -12.52 -1.11
CA VAL A 84 -5.82 -11.57 -1.56
C VAL A 84 -6.18 -10.14 -1.15
N ARG A 85 -7.40 -9.69 -1.42
CA ARG A 85 -7.76 -8.28 -1.22
C ARG A 85 -8.06 -7.92 0.23
N LYS A 86 -8.68 -8.81 1.01
CA LYS A 86 -9.06 -8.53 2.40
C LYS A 86 -7.96 -8.92 3.39
N ASP A 87 -7.25 -10.01 3.14
CA ASP A 87 -6.29 -10.57 4.10
C ASP A 87 -4.86 -10.21 3.72
N LEU A 88 -4.38 -10.67 2.56
CA LEU A 88 -2.98 -10.48 2.13
C LEU A 88 -2.64 -9.00 1.95
N ALA A 89 -3.44 -8.27 1.16
CA ALA A 89 -3.21 -6.85 0.90
C ALA A 89 -3.30 -6.02 2.20
N SER A 90 -4.21 -6.37 3.11
CA SER A 90 -4.33 -5.69 4.39
C SER A 90 -3.14 -5.96 5.32
N ALA A 91 -2.73 -7.22 5.45
CA ALA A 91 -1.58 -7.59 6.27
C ALA A 91 -0.28 -6.97 5.75
N LEU A 92 -0.10 -6.99 4.42
CA LEU A 92 1.01 -6.34 3.76
C LEU A 92 1.00 -4.83 3.99
N ARG A 93 -0.15 -4.16 3.78
CA ARG A 93 -0.32 -2.72 4.03
C ARG A 93 0.05 -2.36 5.46
N ASP A 94 -0.49 -3.08 6.44
CA ASP A 94 -0.27 -2.77 7.85
C ASP A 94 1.22 -2.91 8.22
N LEU A 95 1.91 -3.93 7.70
CA LEU A 95 3.34 -4.13 7.90
C LEU A 95 4.19 -3.04 7.22
N ILE A 96 3.82 -2.65 5.99
CA ILE A 96 4.48 -1.54 5.26
C ILE A 96 4.28 -0.21 5.99
N GLN A 97 3.11 0.01 6.58
CA GLN A 97 2.80 1.24 7.30
C GLN A 97 3.44 1.33 8.70
N HIS A 98 4.02 0.25 9.21
CA HIS A 98 4.67 0.25 10.52
C HIS A 98 5.87 1.21 10.54
N GLY A 99 5.68 2.38 11.15
CA GLY A 99 6.68 3.45 11.20
C GLY A 99 6.79 4.28 9.92
N LEU A 100 5.79 4.21 9.03
CA LEU A 100 5.69 5.06 7.84
C LEU A 100 5.05 6.40 8.23
N MET A 101 5.82 7.48 8.13
CA MET A 101 5.39 8.81 8.55
C MET A 101 5.98 9.88 7.65
N GLN A 102 5.25 10.97 7.45
CA GLN A 102 5.86 12.16 6.86
C GLN A 102 6.76 12.81 7.91
N LEU A 103 8.07 12.60 7.80
CA LEU A 103 9.03 13.33 8.61
C LEU A 103 8.94 14.80 8.22
N GLY A 104 8.35 15.62 9.09
CA GLY A 104 8.20 17.04 8.88
C GLY A 104 9.57 17.65 8.57
N GLN A 105 9.65 18.42 7.48
CA GLN A 105 10.75 19.36 7.31
C GLN A 105 10.75 20.26 8.55
N SER A 106 11.80 20.16 9.35
CA SER A 106 11.96 20.99 10.54
C SER A 106 11.99 22.46 10.11
N SER A 107 10.85 23.16 10.19
CA SER A 107 10.84 24.60 10.03
C SER A 107 11.50 25.21 11.27
N SER A 108 12.61 25.89 11.02
CA SER A 108 13.51 26.61 11.93
C SER A 108 12.84 27.25 13.16
N LEU A 109 13.57 27.20 14.29
CA LEU A 109 13.26 27.89 15.53
C LEU A 109 13.52 29.39 15.39
N VAL A 110 12.47 30.18 15.12
CA VAL A 110 12.46 31.60 15.53
C VAL A 110 11.06 31.96 16.03
N PRO A 111 10.88 32.33 17.32
CA PRO A 111 9.60 32.78 17.83
C PRO A 111 9.41 34.26 17.51
N LEU A 112 8.59 34.57 16.52
CA LEU A 112 8.12 35.92 16.25
C LEU A 112 6.59 35.95 16.23
N GLY A 113 6.03 36.65 17.22
CA GLY A 113 4.83 37.48 17.13
C GLY A 113 3.54 36.87 16.56
N CYS A 114 2.63 36.49 17.47
CA CYS A 114 1.19 36.76 17.41
C CYS A 114 0.51 36.84 16.03
N LEU A 115 0.52 35.76 15.24
CA LEU A 115 -0.48 35.49 14.19
C LEU A 115 -0.72 33.97 14.16
N SER A 116 -1.98 33.55 14.14
CA SER A 116 -2.47 32.17 14.22
C SER A 116 -1.49 31.08 13.77
N LEU A 117 -0.87 30.38 14.73
CA LEU A 117 -0.18 29.11 14.48
C LEU A 117 -1.24 28.08 14.04
N ARG A 118 -1.40 27.91 12.73
CA ARG A 118 -1.98 26.70 12.17
C ARG A 118 -1.14 25.53 12.69
N SER A 119 -1.74 24.73 13.57
CA SER A 119 -1.34 23.38 13.96
C SER A 119 0.13 23.05 13.71
N ALA A 120 0.97 23.17 14.74
CA ALA A 120 2.29 22.53 14.73
C ALA A 120 2.12 21.07 14.22
N ASN A 121 2.73 20.78 13.06
CA ASN A 121 2.50 19.59 12.26
C ASN A 121 2.66 18.31 13.09
N ALA A 122 1.54 17.71 13.50
CA ALA A 122 1.55 16.35 13.98
C ALA A 122 2.06 15.45 12.85
N PRO A 123 2.94 14.46 13.12
CA PRO A 123 3.40 13.54 12.09
C PRO A 123 2.18 12.83 11.48
N SER A 124 1.94 13.07 10.19
CA SER A 124 0.88 12.39 9.45
C SER A 124 1.33 10.95 9.19
N LEU A 125 0.53 10.01 9.68
CA LEU A 125 0.66 8.61 9.28
C LEU A 125 0.30 8.54 7.79
N LEU A 126 1.20 7.97 7.00
CA LEU A 126 0.98 7.79 5.57
C LEU A 126 0.41 6.39 5.31
N HIS A 127 -0.35 6.27 4.24
CA HIS A 127 -0.84 5.00 3.75
C HIS A 127 0.25 4.27 2.94
N ALA A 128 0.18 2.94 2.80
CA ALA A 128 1.14 2.21 1.96
C ALA A 128 1.14 2.69 0.49
N TRP A 129 -0.03 3.10 -0.03
CA TRP A 129 -0.15 3.71 -1.34
C TRP A 129 0.59 5.06 -1.47
N ASP A 130 0.63 5.87 -0.41
CA ASP A 130 1.43 7.11 -0.43
C ASP A 130 2.90 6.80 -0.72
N LEU A 131 3.45 5.75 -0.08
CA LEU A 131 4.82 5.32 -0.33
C LEU A 131 5.05 4.92 -1.81
N VAL A 132 4.08 4.22 -2.41
CA VAL A 132 4.11 3.86 -3.83
C VAL A 132 4.12 5.11 -4.72
N LEU A 133 3.27 6.09 -4.42
CA LEU A 133 3.23 7.37 -5.12
C LEU A 133 4.55 8.14 -4.97
N ARG A 134 5.12 8.19 -3.76
CA ARG A 134 6.44 8.83 -3.53
C ARG A 134 7.57 8.15 -4.29
N TYR A 135 7.55 6.82 -4.40
CA TYR A 135 8.51 6.10 -5.22
C TYR A 135 8.35 6.48 -6.71
N TYR A 136 7.11 6.51 -7.20
CA TYR A 136 6.79 6.87 -8.58
C TYR A 136 7.24 8.32 -8.91
N GLU A 137 6.99 9.27 -8.00
CA GLU A 137 7.48 10.65 -8.10
C GLU A 137 9.02 10.70 -8.17
N ILE A 138 9.72 10.04 -7.24
CA ILE A 138 11.20 10.01 -7.20
C ILE A 138 11.80 9.43 -8.49
N LYS A 139 11.07 8.53 -9.16
CA LYS A 139 11.50 7.89 -10.41
C LYS A 139 11.02 8.61 -11.67
N ASN A 140 10.45 9.82 -11.55
CA ASN A 140 9.89 10.59 -12.67
C ASN A 140 8.89 9.77 -13.49
N GLY A 141 8.01 9.03 -12.80
CA GLY A 141 7.07 8.10 -13.43
C GLY A 141 6.18 8.76 -14.49
N ASP A 142 5.75 10.01 -14.29
CA ASP A 142 4.94 10.72 -15.29
C ASP A 142 5.71 10.99 -16.58
N GLN A 143 6.98 11.39 -16.48
CA GLN A 143 7.82 11.61 -17.66
C GLN A 143 8.13 10.29 -18.38
N PHE A 144 8.32 9.21 -17.60
CA PHE A 144 8.51 7.87 -18.13
C PHE A 144 7.31 7.41 -18.98
N ASN A 145 6.09 7.54 -18.44
CA ASN A 145 4.86 7.13 -19.13
C ASN A 145 4.43 8.11 -20.24
N ALA A 146 4.81 9.39 -20.14
CA ALA A 146 4.50 10.38 -21.18
C ALA A 146 5.36 10.25 -22.45
N SER A 147 6.40 9.41 -22.44
CA SER A 147 7.35 9.29 -23.55
C SER A 147 6.69 8.84 -24.86
N PRO A 148 7.04 9.45 -26.02
CA PRO A 148 6.41 9.13 -27.30
C PRO A 148 6.52 7.64 -27.67
N ALA A 149 7.69 7.03 -27.44
CA ALA A 149 7.92 5.62 -27.71
C ALA A 149 6.94 4.71 -26.94
N ARG A 150 6.61 5.07 -25.70
CA ARG A 150 5.69 4.29 -24.86
C ARG A 150 4.24 4.47 -25.27
N LYS A 151 3.80 5.72 -25.52
CA LYS A 151 2.46 6.00 -26.06
C LYS A 151 2.22 5.31 -27.39
N LEU A 152 3.23 5.29 -28.27
CA LEU A 152 3.17 4.56 -29.53
C LEU A 152 3.07 3.05 -29.28
N SER A 153 3.93 2.49 -28.42
CA SER A 153 3.89 1.07 -28.10
C SER A 153 2.52 0.63 -27.54
N GLU A 154 1.97 1.41 -26.60
CA GLU A 154 0.62 1.19 -26.05
C GLU A 154 -0.47 1.31 -27.13
N SER A 155 -0.39 2.30 -28.03
CA SER A 155 -1.37 2.48 -29.11
C SER A 155 -1.38 1.33 -30.11
N PHE A 156 -0.25 0.67 -30.31
CA PHE A 156 -0.10 -0.45 -31.24
C PHE A 156 -0.12 -1.82 -30.56
N ASN A 157 -0.43 -1.88 -29.24
CA ASN A 157 -0.32 -3.10 -28.42
C ASN A 157 1.02 -3.82 -28.60
N LEU A 158 2.08 -3.04 -28.84
CA LEU A 158 3.42 -3.57 -28.89
C LEU A 158 3.90 -3.66 -27.44
N ASP A 159 4.17 -4.88 -26.96
CA ASP A 159 5.24 -5.02 -25.96
C ASP A 159 6.40 -4.20 -26.51
N VAL A 160 7.08 -3.39 -25.68
CA VAL A 160 8.15 -2.50 -26.13
C VAL A 160 9.31 -3.36 -26.66
N ILE A 161 9.18 -3.86 -27.89
CA ILE A 161 10.10 -4.70 -28.64
C ILE A 161 11.07 -3.73 -29.29
N GLY A 162 11.88 -3.14 -28.42
CA GLY A 162 13.12 -2.46 -28.75
C GLY A 162 14.25 -3.17 -28.00
N GLY A 163 14.42 -4.48 -28.20
CA GLY A 163 15.61 -5.24 -27.81
C GLY A 163 15.92 -5.40 -26.31
N THR A 164 15.20 -4.74 -25.41
CA THR A 164 15.39 -4.89 -23.95
C THR A 164 14.13 -5.44 -23.31
N SER A 165 14.19 -6.69 -22.83
CA SER A 165 13.18 -7.30 -21.94
C SER A 165 12.65 -6.25 -20.94
N GLU A 166 11.33 -6.13 -20.81
CA GLU A 166 10.71 -5.16 -19.90
C GLU A 166 11.28 -5.33 -18.48
N THR A 167 12.05 -4.33 -18.06
CA THR A 167 12.68 -4.37 -16.75
C THR A 167 11.60 -4.33 -15.66
N PRO A 168 11.79 -5.01 -14.51
CA PRO A 168 10.83 -4.95 -13.40
C PRO A 168 10.50 -3.52 -12.95
N LYS A 169 11.44 -2.59 -13.12
CA LYS A 169 11.24 -1.16 -12.84
C LYS A 169 10.27 -0.51 -13.82
N HIS A 170 10.37 -0.82 -15.11
CA HIS A 170 9.50 -0.25 -16.14
C HIS A 170 8.06 -0.75 -15.95
N ALA A 171 7.88 -2.06 -15.77
CA ALA A 171 6.59 -2.67 -15.45
C ALA A 171 5.97 -2.03 -14.19
N LEU A 172 6.75 -1.86 -13.12
CA LEU A 172 6.28 -1.19 -11.90
C LEU A 172 5.77 0.24 -12.16
N LEU A 173 6.52 1.07 -12.90
CA LEU A 173 6.11 2.45 -13.18
C LEU A 173 4.87 2.53 -14.08
N ALA A 174 4.75 1.60 -15.03
CA ALA A 174 3.59 1.46 -15.89
C ALA A 174 2.34 1.07 -15.09
N THR A 175 2.45 0.04 -14.27
CA THR A 175 1.33 -0.48 -13.47
C THR A 175 0.84 0.55 -12.46
N ILE A 176 1.75 1.30 -11.82
CA ILE A 176 1.36 2.42 -10.95
C ILE A 176 0.59 3.49 -11.74
N HIS A 177 1.08 3.87 -12.93
CA HIS A 177 0.41 4.84 -13.78
C HIS A 177 -0.99 4.40 -14.19
N ASN A 178 -1.14 3.15 -14.63
CA ASN A 178 -2.44 2.57 -15.02
C ASN A 178 -3.43 2.57 -13.85
N ILE A 179 -2.98 2.26 -12.64
CA ILE A 179 -3.83 2.32 -11.44
C ILE A 179 -4.22 3.77 -11.13
N ILE A 180 -3.28 4.73 -11.18
CA ILE A 180 -3.57 6.15 -10.98
C ILE A 180 -4.62 6.62 -12.00
N SER A 181 -4.40 6.35 -13.29
CA SER A 181 -5.26 6.79 -14.39
C SER A 181 -6.67 6.17 -14.35
N SER A 182 -6.80 4.93 -13.86
CA SER A 182 -8.10 4.25 -13.77
C SER A 182 -8.88 4.56 -12.47
N HIS A 183 -8.18 4.69 -11.34
CA HIS A 183 -8.82 4.80 -10.02
C HIS A 183 -8.97 6.25 -9.52
N THR A 184 -8.03 7.14 -9.86
CA THR A 184 -8.05 8.53 -9.39
C THR A 184 -9.24 9.32 -9.93
N PRO A 185 -9.60 9.25 -11.23
CA PRO A 185 -10.77 9.97 -11.76
C PRO A 185 -12.09 9.53 -11.10
N LEU A 186 -12.14 8.30 -10.61
CA LEU A 186 -13.28 7.72 -9.90
C LEU A 186 -13.21 7.90 -8.37
N LYS A 187 -12.29 8.76 -7.90
CA LYS A 187 -12.08 9.13 -6.48
C LYS A 187 -11.99 7.91 -5.55
N ARG A 188 -11.39 6.81 -6.02
CA ARG A 188 -11.23 5.60 -5.22
C ARG A 188 -10.29 5.88 -4.03
N SER A 189 -10.46 5.15 -2.93
CA SER A 189 -9.60 5.30 -1.75
C SER A 189 -8.16 4.81 -2.01
N TYR A 190 -7.19 5.30 -1.26
CA TYR A 190 -5.80 4.81 -1.32
C TYR A 190 -5.68 3.32 -1.01
N ASP A 191 -6.54 2.80 -0.13
CA ASP A 191 -6.65 1.37 0.12
C ASP A 191 -7.12 0.60 -1.12
N SER A 192 -8.06 1.15 -1.90
CA SER A 192 -8.50 0.54 -3.16
C SER A 192 -7.37 0.50 -4.20
N HIS A 193 -6.60 1.58 -4.32
CA HIS A 193 -5.44 1.63 -5.21
C HIS A 193 -4.37 0.61 -4.78
N PHE A 194 -4.09 0.53 -3.48
CA PHE A 194 -3.12 -0.43 -2.96
C PHE A 194 -3.55 -1.89 -3.19
N LYS A 195 -4.84 -2.20 -3.02
CA LYS A 195 -5.37 -3.53 -3.34
C LYS A 195 -5.26 -3.86 -4.83
N ALA A 196 -5.56 -2.90 -5.71
CA ALA A 196 -5.36 -3.04 -7.14
C ALA A 196 -3.89 -3.31 -7.48
N PHE A 197 -2.97 -2.59 -6.83
CA PHE A 197 -1.53 -2.78 -6.98
C PHE A 197 -1.07 -4.17 -6.56
N VAL A 198 -1.54 -4.69 -5.42
CA VAL A 198 -1.21 -6.05 -4.96
C VAL A 198 -1.74 -7.10 -5.96
N CYS A 199 -2.98 -6.94 -6.46
CA CYS A 199 -3.52 -7.84 -7.48
C CYS A 199 -2.67 -7.83 -8.76
N ALA A 200 -2.36 -6.65 -9.31
CA ALA A 200 -1.56 -6.53 -10.52
C ALA A 200 -0.15 -7.15 -10.35
N ALA A 201 0.48 -6.89 -9.19
CA ALA A 201 1.80 -7.41 -8.89
C ALA A 201 1.85 -8.95 -8.74
N LEU A 202 0.75 -9.57 -8.27
CA LEU A 202 0.62 -11.02 -8.18
C LEU A 202 0.36 -11.64 -9.55
N ASN A 203 -0.51 -11.05 -10.37
CA ASN A 203 -0.74 -11.50 -11.74
C ASN A 203 0.55 -11.48 -12.57
N GLU A 204 1.40 -10.47 -12.37
CA GLU A 204 2.71 -10.38 -13.05
C GLU A 204 3.83 -11.20 -12.37
N LYS A 205 3.57 -11.90 -11.27
CA LYS A 205 4.58 -12.61 -10.44
C LYS A 205 5.75 -11.72 -10.00
N ARG A 206 5.50 -10.41 -9.84
CA ARG A 206 6.54 -9.40 -9.60
C ARG A 206 6.44 -8.71 -8.25
N LEU A 207 5.46 -9.05 -7.40
CA LEU A 207 5.26 -8.43 -6.08
C LEU A 207 6.54 -8.31 -5.25
N THR A 208 7.29 -9.40 -5.07
CA THR A 208 8.54 -9.40 -4.31
C THR A 208 9.59 -8.48 -4.95
N SER A 209 9.74 -8.55 -6.28
CA SER A 209 10.69 -7.73 -7.03
C SER A 209 10.38 -6.23 -6.94
N TRP A 210 9.11 -5.85 -7.00
CA TRP A 210 8.64 -4.47 -6.95
C TRP A 210 8.80 -3.86 -5.57
N LEU A 211 8.39 -4.59 -4.53
CA LEU A 211 8.60 -4.16 -3.15
C LEU A 211 10.09 -4.01 -2.84
N ARG A 212 10.93 -4.93 -3.35
CA ARG A 212 12.40 -4.83 -3.23
C ARG A 212 12.94 -3.56 -3.88
N LEU A 213 12.48 -3.20 -5.09
CA LEU A 213 12.88 -1.95 -5.75
C LEU A 213 12.54 -0.71 -4.90
N MET A 214 11.36 -0.70 -4.28
CA MET A 214 10.93 0.38 -3.40
C MET A 214 11.78 0.46 -2.14
N PHE A 215 11.96 -0.65 -1.41
CA PHE A 215 12.69 -0.65 -0.13
C PHE A 215 14.21 -0.52 -0.29
N LYS A 216 14.78 -0.79 -1.47
CA LYS A 216 16.19 -0.47 -1.78
C LYS A 216 16.39 0.99 -2.18
N CYS A 217 15.34 1.75 -2.44
CA CYS A 217 15.43 3.18 -2.73
C CYS A 217 15.75 3.97 -1.46
N ARG A 218 17.04 4.24 -1.20
CA ARG A 218 17.49 4.96 0.00
C ARG A 218 16.76 6.28 0.25
N PRO A 219 16.60 7.19 -0.74
CA PRO A 219 15.90 8.46 -0.50
C PRO A 219 14.44 8.28 -0.06
N LEU A 220 13.78 7.23 -0.52
CA LEU A 220 12.42 6.89 -0.11
C LEU A 220 12.41 6.41 1.35
N VAL A 221 13.27 5.44 1.68
CA VAL A 221 13.30 4.83 3.02
C VAL A 221 13.80 5.80 4.08
N GLU A 222 14.79 6.62 3.78
CA GLU A 222 15.34 7.60 4.72
C GLU A 222 14.39 8.75 5.01
N ARG A 223 13.57 9.15 4.03
CA ARG A 223 12.66 10.29 4.17
C ARG A 223 11.33 9.93 4.84
N TYR A 224 10.84 8.71 4.67
CA TYR A 224 9.47 8.36 5.07
C TYR A 224 9.37 7.30 6.18
N TYR A 225 10.49 6.68 6.58
CA TYR A 225 10.48 5.70 7.67
C TYR A 225 11.28 6.15 8.89
N VAL A 226 10.64 6.05 10.04
CA VAL A 226 11.31 6.20 11.35
C VAL A 226 12.28 5.04 11.62
N HIS A 227 13.32 5.28 12.40
CA HIS A 227 14.40 4.31 12.65
C HIS A 227 13.95 2.99 13.31
N TRP A 228 12.83 2.98 14.03
CA TRP A 228 12.24 1.78 14.64
C TRP A 228 11.27 1.03 13.72
N SER A 229 11.03 1.53 12.50
CA SER A 229 10.15 0.90 11.53
C SER A 229 10.64 -0.51 11.16
N TYR A 230 9.71 -1.35 10.71
CA TYR A 230 10.03 -2.71 10.31
C TYR A 230 10.99 -2.68 9.10
N VAL A 231 10.67 -1.85 8.10
CA VAL A 231 11.51 -1.62 6.91
C VAL A 231 12.93 -1.18 7.29
N ARG A 232 13.10 -0.25 8.25
CA ARG A 232 14.44 0.21 8.67
C ARG A 232 15.19 -0.82 9.50
N LYS A 233 14.49 -1.66 10.27
CA LYS A 233 15.11 -2.66 11.15
C LYS A 233 15.50 -3.94 10.42
N THR A 234 14.69 -4.41 9.46
CA THR A 234 14.92 -5.71 8.79
C THR A 234 15.25 -5.57 7.31
N GLY A 235 15.09 -4.38 6.73
CA GLY A 235 15.12 -4.19 5.28
C GLY A 235 13.92 -4.81 4.55
N PHE A 236 12.90 -5.27 5.30
CA PHE A 236 11.76 -6.05 4.79
C PHE A 236 12.13 -7.42 4.20
N GLU A 237 13.41 -7.81 4.24
CA GLU A 237 13.96 -8.96 3.50
C GLU A 237 13.33 -10.30 3.87
N ASP A 238 13.01 -10.49 5.14
CA ASP A 238 12.37 -11.70 5.64
C ASP A 238 10.90 -11.81 5.22
N ALA A 239 10.16 -10.70 5.11
CA ALA A 239 8.83 -10.70 4.52
C ALA A 239 8.88 -10.89 3.00
N LEU A 240 9.88 -10.31 2.31
CA LEU A 240 10.09 -10.55 0.88
C LEU A 240 10.33 -12.03 0.58
N ARG A 241 11.12 -12.72 1.41
CA ARG A 241 11.33 -14.17 1.25
C ARG A 241 10.05 -14.98 1.40
N SER A 242 9.20 -14.65 2.37
CA SER A 242 7.90 -15.31 2.51
C SER A 242 6.96 -15.02 1.35
N LEU A 243 6.97 -13.80 0.79
CA LEU A 243 6.14 -13.45 -0.37
C LEU A 243 6.61 -14.13 -1.67
N ASP A 244 7.88 -14.48 -1.77
CA ASP A 244 8.46 -15.14 -2.95
C ASP A 244 7.82 -16.50 -3.24
N SER A 245 7.29 -17.19 -2.22
CA SER A 245 6.57 -18.45 -2.42
C SER A 245 5.29 -18.30 -3.24
N LEU A 246 4.72 -17.09 -3.33
CA LEU A 246 3.56 -16.81 -4.16
C LEU A 246 3.91 -16.77 -5.65
N ALA A 247 5.17 -16.53 -6.03
CA ALA A 247 5.59 -16.47 -7.43
C ALA A 247 5.47 -17.82 -8.17
N ALA A 248 5.31 -18.92 -7.43
CA ALA A 248 5.07 -20.25 -7.98
C ALA A 248 3.66 -20.43 -8.57
N PHE A 249 2.71 -19.55 -8.26
CA PHE A 249 1.32 -19.65 -8.67
C PHE A 249 0.98 -18.63 -9.76
N ASP A 250 0.13 -19.02 -10.71
CA ASP A 250 -0.45 -18.14 -11.72
C ASP A 250 -1.76 -17.54 -11.20
N PHE A 251 -1.81 -16.22 -11.10
CA PHE A 251 -2.97 -15.49 -10.59
C PHE A 251 -3.69 -14.78 -11.74
N ASP A 252 -5.02 -14.84 -11.72
CA ASP A 252 -5.89 -14.00 -12.55
C ASP A 252 -6.86 -13.22 -11.66
N LEU A 253 -6.32 -12.18 -10.99
CA LEU A 253 -7.04 -11.37 -10.02
C LEU A 253 -7.56 -10.07 -10.65
N PRO A 254 -8.80 -9.63 -10.32
CA PRO A 254 -9.36 -8.40 -10.87
C PRO A 254 -8.71 -7.15 -10.25
N VAL A 255 -7.90 -6.45 -11.04
CA VAL A 255 -7.26 -5.16 -10.68
C VAL A 255 -8.30 -4.05 -10.60
N ASP A 256 -9.31 -4.11 -11.46
CA ASP A 256 -10.37 -3.13 -11.68
C ASP A 256 -11.61 -3.35 -10.78
N LEU A 257 -11.58 -4.30 -9.84
CA LEU A 257 -12.74 -4.66 -9.02
C LEU A 257 -13.37 -3.44 -8.30
N ALA A 258 -12.54 -2.48 -7.88
CA ALA A 258 -13.01 -1.28 -7.20
C ALA A 258 -13.69 -0.27 -8.14
N ILE A 259 -13.50 -0.38 -9.46
CA ILE A 259 -13.98 0.56 -10.47
C ILE A 259 -15.04 -0.04 -11.42
N ARG A 260 -15.11 -1.37 -11.58
CA ARG A 260 -16.08 -2.07 -12.44
C ARG A 260 -17.52 -1.58 -12.27
N GLN A 261 -18.00 -1.50 -11.03
CA GLN A 261 -19.37 -1.05 -10.76
C GLN A 261 -19.61 0.40 -11.23
N LEU A 262 -18.61 1.27 -11.17
CA LEU A 262 -18.76 2.65 -11.60
C LEU A 262 -18.61 2.84 -13.12
N GLN A 263 -17.77 2.04 -13.76
CA GLN A 263 -17.62 2.05 -15.22
C GLN A 263 -18.90 1.54 -15.86
N ASN A 264 -19.44 0.41 -15.37
CA ASN A 264 -20.70 -0.15 -15.85
C ASN A 264 -21.88 0.81 -15.72
N MET A 265 -21.89 1.69 -14.70
CA MET A 265 -22.91 2.73 -14.60
C MET A 265 -22.69 3.85 -15.61
N LYS A 266 -21.45 4.26 -15.88
CA LYS A 266 -21.17 5.32 -16.86
C LYS A 266 -21.50 4.90 -18.30
N ASP A 267 -21.35 3.63 -18.63
CA ASP A 267 -21.66 3.11 -19.96
C ASP A 267 -23.17 2.86 -20.17
N ALA A 268 -23.97 2.96 -19.10
CA ALA A 268 -25.43 2.75 -19.12
C ALA A 268 -26.24 4.06 -19.20
N PHE A 269 -25.58 5.22 -19.22
CA PHE A 269 -26.19 6.56 -19.33
C PHE A 269 -25.57 7.35 -20.48
#